data_AF-X7RZG0-F1
#
_entry.id   AF-X7RZG0-F1
#
_cell.length_a   1.000
_cell.length_b   1.000
_cell.length_c   1.000
_cell.angle_alpha   90.00
_cell.angle_beta   90.00
_cell.angle_gamma   90.00
#
_symmetry.space_group_name_H-M   'P 1'
#
loop_
_entity.id
_entity.type
_entity.pdbx_description
1 polymer ?
#
loop_
_entity_poly.entity_id
_entity_poly.type
_entity_poly.pdbx_seq_one_letter_code
_entity_poly.pdbx_strand_id
1 'polypeptide(L)'
;MRMNEFDDDLKFKKRRTSDTVFIIKIVFIILTIFAILSSVLFISKMGSSDSYEIEEKGQKYANSDFIQYQGKISVSVPSGGRYILENVDINSFRVLNSGDRNTRVIGLDKNSVYFGNIRISDLDPNKLEVIGNGYYTDGTNTYFCSGVSERNKNLSLPMKVFQSVIYAFSKTKKPQTYIYPYKKIDTDKRLKPISDFLSFATDGNNIYYEGEILENVDLNTLKAVDPYHEYFADKENVYYKSKLLPIKNSGKLKIVSSEQGDEFLYDEANGYVFIENYSFDREKAPYKVLGNEGNHLYNLVFVNNEGIYYYDNQKKKQLRAGDNIFVGNVEELSPNVFMDNENIYYFHAYDVWKRRKHSGGRVLSSRNTEIYYLDKKDGWEKVKDIKSGTIGSIWKKGDKYYYFDNLGIFQLIDNAIYEIRDKETLEYLLNYNEGSGKIGEFIENEKLIKIEGEKKIEIRVKYTTFFLPFKISGLLAFILGIVIAKVSHYYREKKNAKKI
;
A
#
# COMPACT_ATOMS: atom_id res chain seq x y z
N MET A 1 -69.61 -11.61 -64.88
CA MET A 1 -69.60 -12.98 -65.44
C MET A 1 -68.14 -13.42 -65.53
N ARG A 2 -67.79 -14.55 -64.87
CA ARG A 2 -66.54 -15.35 -64.90
C ARG A 2 -65.23 -14.83 -64.25
N MET A 3 -64.98 -15.33 -63.04
CA MET A 3 -63.97 -16.32 -62.60
C MET A 3 -62.68 -16.61 -63.42
N ASN A 4 -61.55 -16.60 -62.68
CA ASN A 4 -60.32 -17.42 -62.71
C ASN A 4 -59.21 -17.25 -63.77
N GLU A 5 -58.01 -16.89 -63.29
CA GLU A 5 -56.70 -17.60 -63.44
C GLU A 5 -55.68 -16.89 -62.49
N PHE A 6 -55.35 -17.47 -61.33
CA PHE A 6 -54.21 -18.35 -61.01
C PHE A 6 -52.82 -17.68 -60.86
N ASP A 7 -52.17 -18.04 -59.75
CA ASP A 7 -50.86 -17.67 -59.20
C ASP A 7 -49.66 -17.67 -60.15
N ASP A 8 -48.69 -16.78 -59.87
CA ASP A 8 -47.29 -17.10 -59.47
C ASP A 8 -46.32 -15.99 -59.90
N ASP A 9 -45.73 -15.25 -58.95
CA ASP A 9 -44.31 -15.46 -58.58
C ASP A 9 -43.90 -14.36 -57.56
N LEU A 10 -43.80 -14.80 -56.31
CA LEU A 10 -43.30 -14.04 -55.18
C LEU A 10 -41.77 -14.17 -55.18
N LYS A 11 -41.02 -13.18 -55.68
CA LYS A 11 -39.55 -13.14 -55.49
C LYS A 11 -39.04 -11.85 -54.86
N PHE A 12 -38.94 -11.95 -53.52
CA PHE A 12 -37.98 -11.24 -52.68
C PHE A 12 -36.58 -11.13 -53.31
N LYS A 13 -35.99 -9.93 -53.28
CA LYS A 13 -34.67 -9.68 -52.62
C LYS A 13 -34.30 -8.20 -52.62
N LYS A 14 -34.63 -7.50 -51.52
CA LYS A 14 -33.91 -6.29 -51.10
C LYS A 14 -32.80 -6.73 -50.13
N ARG A 15 -31.54 -6.68 -50.57
CA ARG A 15 -30.35 -7.01 -49.76
C ARG A 15 -30.26 -6.07 -48.54
N ARG A 16 -30.52 -6.58 -47.34
CA ARG A 16 -30.01 -6.04 -46.06
C ARG A 16 -28.67 -6.72 -45.76
N THR A 17 -27.55 -6.18 -46.26
CA THR A 17 -26.21 -6.77 -46.04
C THR A 17 -25.13 -5.70 -45.81
N SER A 18 -25.39 -4.67 -45.00
CA SER A 18 -24.34 -3.75 -44.51
C SER A 18 -24.09 -3.89 -43.02
N ASP A 19 -25.15 -3.97 -42.21
CA ASP A 19 -25.02 -3.79 -40.76
C ASP A 19 -24.52 -5.07 -40.07
N THR A 20 -24.94 -6.24 -40.53
CA THR A 20 -24.46 -7.54 -40.01
C THR A 20 -22.99 -7.78 -40.34
N VAL A 21 -22.54 -7.42 -41.55
CA VAL A 21 -21.13 -7.55 -41.96
C VAL A 21 -20.25 -6.57 -41.19
N PHE A 22 -20.75 -5.36 -40.92
CA PHE A 22 -20.07 -4.37 -40.10
C PHE A 22 -19.94 -4.82 -38.62
N ILE A 23 -21.02 -5.35 -38.04
CA ILE A 23 -21.02 -5.92 -36.69
C ILE A 23 -20.06 -7.11 -36.60
N ILE A 24 -20.08 -8.03 -37.58
CA ILE A 24 -19.16 -9.19 -37.62
C ILE A 24 -17.70 -8.72 -37.69
N LYS A 25 -17.38 -7.69 -38.49
CA LYS A 25 -16.03 -7.12 -38.53
C LYS A 25 -15.60 -6.53 -37.19
N ILE A 26 -16.48 -5.81 -36.49
CA ILE A 26 -16.20 -5.26 -35.15
C ILE A 26 -15.98 -6.39 -34.14
N VAL A 27 -16.82 -7.42 -34.14
CA VAL A 27 -16.68 -8.59 -33.26
C VAL A 27 -15.36 -9.31 -33.53
N PHE A 28 -14.95 -9.48 -34.79
CA PHE A 28 -13.68 -10.10 -35.15
C PHE A 28 -12.48 -9.25 -34.68
N ILE A 29 -12.55 -7.92 -34.81
CA ILE A 29 -11.53 -7.01 -34.28
C ILE A 29 -11.44 -7.13 -32.75
N ILE A 30 -12.58 -7.17 -32.05
CA ILE A 30 -12.62 -7.34 -30.58
C ILE A 30 -12.02 -8.69 -30.17
N LEU A 31 -12.38 -9.80 -30.85
CA LEU A 31 -11.82 -11.13 -30.60
C LEU A 31 -10.32 -11.17 -30.87
N THR A 32 -9.84 -10.47 -31.90
CA THR A 32 -8.42 -10.38 -32.22
C THR A 32 -7.67 -9.59 -31.14
N ILE A 33 -8.23 -8.46 -30.69
CA ILE A 33 -7.69 -7.68 -29.56
C ILE A 33 -7.67 -8.52 -28.29
N PHE A 34 -8.73 -9.28 -28.01
CA PHE A 34 -8.82 -10.16 -26.86
C PHE A 34 -7.80 -11.30 -26.92
N ALA A 35 -7.60 -11.90 -28.10
CA ALA A 35 -6.57 -12.92 -28.31
C ALA A 35 -5.15 -12.36 -28.12
N ILE A 36 -4.89 -11.13 -28.57
CA ILE A 36 -3.61 -10.43 -28.36
C ILE A 36 -3.42 -10.09 -26.87
N LEU A 37 -4.43 -9.58 -26.18
CA LEU A 37 -4.36 -9.31 -24.74
C LEU A 37 -4.15 -10.60 -23.93
N SER A 38 -4.85 -11.67 -24.30
CA SER A 38 -4.72 -12.99 -23.67
C SER A 38 -3.31 -13.57 -23.89
N SER A 39 -2.76 -13.45 -25.10
CA SER A 39 -1.40 -13.91 -25.39
C SER A 39 -0.33 -13.08 -24.69
N VAL A 40 -0.50 -11.76 -24.58
CA VAL A 40 0.38 -10.89 -23.77
C VAL A 40 0.37 -11.29 -22.30
N LEU A 41 -0.81 -11.58 -21.73
CA LEU A 41 -0.93 -12.07 -20.36
C LEU A 41 -0.26 -13.44 -20.19
N PHE A 42 -0.41 -14.34 -21.16
CA PHE A 42 0.20 -15.67 -21.13
C PHE A 42 1.74 -15.61 -21.22
N ILE A 43 2.29 -14.77 -22.11
CA ILE A 43 3.74 -14.58 -22.30
C ILE A 43 4.37 -13.88 -21.09
N SER A 44 3.66 -12.92 -20.47
CA SER A 44 4.15 -12.24 -19.25
C SER A 44 4.38 -13.21 -18.09
N LYS A 45 3.71 -14.37 -18.09
CA LYS A 45 3.84 -15.43 -17.08
C LYS A 45 5.04 -16.36 -17.31
N MET A 46 5.64 -16.36 -18.51
CA MET A 46 6.81 -17.19 -18.88
C MET A 46 8.17 -16.48 -18.71
N GLY A 47 8.20 -15.22 -18.26
CA GLY A 47 9.41 -14.38 -18.25
C GLY A 47 10.37 -14.53 -17.05
N SER A 48 10.37 -15.65 -16.33
CA SER A 48 11.14 -15.82 -15.09
C SER A 48 12.53 -16.46 -15.26
N SER A 49 12.93 -16.86 -16.47
CA SER A 49 14.21 -17.55 -16.71
C SER A 49 15.44 -16.65 -16.56
N ASP A 50 15.38 -15.45 -17.12
CA ASP A 50 16.59 -14.66 -17.38
C ASP A 50 17.16 -14.04 -16.08
N SER A 51 16.29 -13.69 -15.12
CA SER A 51 16.73 -13.06 -13.87
C SER A 51 17.41 -14.01 -12.89
N TYR A 52 17.04 -15.30 -12.91
CA TYR A 52 17.67 -16.33 -12.07
C TYR A 52 19.04 -16.69 -12.64
N GLU A 53 19.12 -16.87 -13.96
CA GLU A 53 20.39 -17.17 -14.63
C GLU A 53 21.42 -16.03 -14.47
N ILE A 54 20.98 -14.76 -14.54
CA ILE A 54 21.85 -13.61 -14.27
C ILE A 54 22.38 -13.64 -12.82
N GLU A 55 21.54 -13.99 -11.83
CA GLU A 55 21.98 -14.05 -10.43
C GLU A 55 22.94 -15.22 -10.16
N GLU A 56 22.71 -16.37 -10.79
CA GLU A 56 23.52 -17.58 -10.57
C GLU A 56 24.85 -17.54 -11.35
N LYS A 57 24.83 -17.04 -12.59
CA LYS A 57 25.98 -17.13 -13.52
C LYS A 57 26.62 -15.77 -13.82
N GLY A 58 26.02 -14.67 -13.39
CA GLY A 58 26.54 -13.33 -13.63
C GLY A 58 27.68 -12.96 -12.69
N GLN A 59 28.54 -12.06 -13.16
CA GLN A 59 29.63 -11.51 -12.37
C GLN A 59 29.13 -10.27 -11.62
N LYS A 60 29.08 -10.35 -10.29
CA LYS A 60 28.67 -9.23 -9.44
C LYS A 60 29.76 -8.17 -9.33
N TYR A 61 29.39 -6.90 -9.42
CA TYR A 61 30.30 -5.78 -9.18
C TYR A 61 30.47 -5.54 -7.69
N ALA A 62 31.53 -6.09 -7.09
CA ALA A 62 31.87 -5.92 -5.67
C ALA A 62 30.63 -6.14 -4.76
N ASN A 63 30.47 -5.30 -3.73
CA ASN A 63 29.30 -5.30 -2.86
C ASN A 63 28.19 -4.35 -3.35
N SER A 64 27.86 -4.37 -4.65
CA SER A 64 26.76 -3.59 -5.22
C SER A 64 25.57 -4.47 -5.61
N ASP A 65 24.50 -3.86 -6.12
CA ASP A 65 23.35 -4.59 -6.67
C ASP A 65 23.45 -4.79 -8.20
N PHE A 66 24.61 -4.45 -8.80
CA PHE A 66 24.88 -4.60 -10.23
C PHE A 66 25.54 -5.92 -10.57
N ILE A 67 25.11 -6.51 -11.68
CA ILE A 67 25.63 -7.77 -12.23
C ILE A 67 25.91 -7.61 -13.73
N GLN A 68 27.10 -8.02 -14.15
CA GLN A 68 27.47 -8.19 -15.55
C GLN A 68 27.17 -9.62 -16.01
N TYR A 69 26.43 -9.76 -17.11
CA TYR A 69 26.15 -11.06 -17.73
C TYR A 69 25.96 -10.90 -19.24
N GLN A 70 26.61 -11.76 -20.03
CA GLN A 70 26.54 -11.77 -21.51
C GLN A 70 26.70 -10.38 -22.17
N GLY A 71 27.70 -9.60 -21.73
CA GLY A 71 27.95 -8.26 -22.28
C GLY A 71 26.82 -7.27 -22.02
N LYS A 72 26.10 -7.43 -20.90
CA LYS A 72 25.10 -6.47 -20.39
C LYS A 72 25.31 -6.27 -18.91
N ILE A 73 24.91 -5.11 -18.42
CA ILE A 73 24.90 -4.78 -16.99
C ILE A 73 23.45 -4.64 -16.56
N SER A 74 23.13 -5.21 -15.40
CA SER A 74 21.80 -5.18 -14.83
C SER A 74 21.84 -4.86 -13.35
N VAL A 75 20.72 -4.43 -12.80
CA VAL A 75 20.58 -4.07 -11.39
C VAL A 75 19.24 -4.55 -10.85
N SER A 76 19.23 -4.97 -9.58
CA SER A 76 18.00 -5.32 -8.88
C SER A 76 17.30 -4.07 -8.35
N VAL A 77 16.00 -3.95 -8.62
CA VAL A 77 15.11 -2.97 -7.98
C VAL A 77 14.05 -3.77 -7.22
N PRO A 78 14.05 -3.77 -5.87
CA PRO A 78 13.07 -4.52 -5.08
C PRO A 78 11.63 -4.25 -5.53
N SER A 79 10.80 -5.29 -5.59
CA SER A 79 9.43 -5.28 -6.13
C SER A 79 9.30 -4.93 -7.63
N GLY A 80 10.30 -4.28 -8.23
CA GLY A 80 10.42 -4.04 -9.66
C GLY A 80 11.14 -5.16 -10.42
N GLY A 81 11.91 -6.00 -9.73
CA GLY A 81 12.78 -7.03 -10.29
C GLY A 81 14.05 -6.48 -10.95
N ARG A 82 14.70 -7.28 -11.81
CA ARG A 82 15.95 -6.90 -12.47
C ARG A 82 15.71 -6.03 -13.70
N TYR A 83 16.52 -4.99 -13.86
CA TYR A 83 16.52 -4.06 -15.00
C TYR A 83 17.90 -4.06 -15.67
N ILE A 84 17.93 -4.08 -16.99
CA ILE A 84 19.16 -3.95 -17.78
C ILE A 84 19.43 -2.46 -18.00
N LEU A 85 20.69 -2.04 -17.84
CA LEU A 85 21.12 -0.67 -18.11
C LEU A 85 21.19 -0.43 -19.62
N GLU A 86 20.67 0.70 -20.07
CA GLU A 86 20.74 1.13 -21.47
C GLU A 86 21.92 2.11 -21.69
N ASN A 87 22.56 2.01 -22.86
CA ASN A 87 23.65 2.89 -23.29
C ASN A 87 24.83 2.98 -22.30
N VAL A 88 25.14 1.87 -21.64
CA VAL A 88 26.27 1.77 -20.69
C VAL A 88 27.56 1.39 -21.42
N ASP A 89 28.65 2.07 -21.11
CA ASP A 89 30.00 1.66 -21.49
C ASP A 89 30.50 0.60 -20.50
N ILE A 90 30.37 -0.66 -20.90
CA ILE A 90 30.67 -1.82 -20.05
C ILE A 90 32.14 -1.86 -19.62
N ASN A 91 33.04 -1.44 -20.52
CA ASN A 91 34.48 -1.54 -20.29
C ASN A 91 34.96 -0.57 -19.21
N SER A 92 34.27 0.57 -19.07
CA SER A 92 34.56 1.57 -18.04
C SER A 92 33.62 1.49 -16.83
N PHE A 93 32.69 0.54 -16.81
CA PHE A 93 31.70 0.47 -15.73
C PHE A 93 32.36 0.10 -14.40
N ARG A 94 32.01 0.87 -13.37
CA ARG A 94 32.49 0.71 -12.00
C ARG A 94 31.38 1.05 -11.02
N VAL A 95 31.58 0.63 -9.78
CA VAL A 95 30.68 0.93 -8.65
C VAL A 95 31.45 1.63 -7.55
N LEU A 96 30.73 2.32 -6.67
CA LEU A 96 31.31 2.93 -5.49
C LEU A 96 31.53 1.86 -4.41
N ASN A 97 32.74 1.74 -3.87
CA ASN A 97 33.06 0.81 -2.80
C ASN A 97 33.22 1.56 -1.47
N SER A 98 32.12 2.12 -0.95
CA SER A 98 32.13 3.00 0.22
C SER A 98 31.70 2.32 1.54
N GLY A 99 31.18 1.10 1.48
CA GLY A 99 30.57 0.41 2.62
C GLY A 99 29.17 0.91 3.00
N ASP A 100 28.76 2.10 2.55
CA ASP A 100 27.39 2.63 2.74
C ASP A 100 26.40 1.83 1.87
N ARG A 101 25.34 1.32 2.53
CA ARG A 101 24.26 0.58 1.90
C ARG A 101 23.60 1.34 0.75
N ASN A 102 23.51 2.67 0.84
CA ASN A 102 22.92 3.50 -0.22
C ASN A 102 23.77 3.49 -1.50
N THR A 103 25.07 3.25 -1.40
CA THR A 103 25.97 3.25 -2.57
C THR A 103 25.88 1.98 -3.41
N ARG A 104 25.24 0.93 -2.89
CA ARG A 104 25.06 -0.36 -3.59
C ARG A 104 24.27 -0.22 -4.89
N VAL A 105 23.43 0.80 -4.99
CA VAL A 105 22.57 1.07 -6.14
C VAL A 105 23.17 2.13 -7.07
N ILE A 106 24.40 2.58 -6.83
CA ILE A 106 25.07 3.63 -7.62
C ILE A 106 26.10 3.00 -8.57
N GLY A 107 25.83 3.11 -9.87
CA GLY A 107 26.70 2.66 -10.96
C GLY A 107 27.29 3.83 -11.72
N LEU A 108 28.45 3.63 -12.32
CA LEU A 108 29.20 4.67 -13.03
C LEU A 108 29.82 4.07 -14.28
N ASP A 109 29.79 4.78 -15.40
CA ASP A 109 30.71 4.55 -16.52
C ASP A 109 31.47 5.84 -16.86
N LYS A 110 32.31 5.83 -17.90
CA LYS A 110 33.07 7.03 -18.30
C LYS A 110 32.21 8.22 -18.71
N ASN A 111 30.93 8.00 -19.03
CA ASN A 111 30.01 9.00 -19.57
C ASN A 111 28.95 9.44 -18.56
N SER A 112 28.57 8.61 -17.59
CA SER A 112 27.39 8.85 -16.76
C SER A 112 27.36 8.14 -15.40
N VAL A 113 26.59 8.73 -14.50
CA VAL A 113 26.17 8.15 -13.23
C VAL A 113 24.81 7.47 -13.39
N TYR A 114 24.58 6.38 -12.66
CA TYR A 114 23.34 5.61 -12.65
C TYR A 114 22.81 5.45 -11.23
N PHE A 115 21.56 5.84 -11.01
CA PHE A 115 20.79 5.57 -9.80
C PHE A 115 19.89 4.36 -10.07
N GLY A 116 20.33 3.19 -9.59
CA GLY A 116 19.84 1.91 -10.07
C GLY A 116 20.02 1.81 -11.58
N ASN A 117 18.91 1.70 -12.31
CA ASN A 117 18.92 1.61 -13.77
C ASN A 117 18.65 2.96 -14.47
N ILE A 118 18.51 4.06 -13.71
CA ILE A 118 18.21 5.38 -14.25
C ILE A 118 19.51 6.16 -14.44
N ARG A 119 19.75 6.61 -15.68
CA ARG A 119 20.93 7.42 -16.05
C ARG A 119 20.74 8.88 -15.61
N ILE A 120 21.69 9.40 -14.85
CA ILE A 120 21.78 10.80 -14.41
C ILE A 120 22.91 11.46 -15.21
N SER A 121 22.55 12.08 -16.33
CA SER A 121 23.52 12.54 -17.33
C SER A 121 24.22 13.85 -16.99
N ASP A 122 23.71 14.61 -16.02
CA ASP A 122 24.29 15.89 -15.60
C ASP A 122 25.26 15.75 -14.42
N LEU A 123 25.43 14.55 -13.85
CA LEU A 123 26.52 14.26 -12.91
C LEU A 123 27.78 13.80 -13.65
N ASP A 124 28.93 14.41 -13.34
CA ASP A 124 30.25 14.00 -13.84
C ASP A 124 30.74 12.75 -13.10
N PRO A 125 30.82 11.58 -13.77
CA PRO A 125 31.22 10.32 -13.13
C PRO A 125 32.69 10.30 -12.66
N ASN A 126 33.53 11.22 -13.14
CA ASN A 126 34.93 11.31 -12.72
C ASN A 126 35.11 12.13 -11.43
N LYS A 127 34.12 12.97 -11.09
CA LYS A 127 34.15 13.85 -9.92
C LYS A 127 33.13 13.47 -8.85
N LEU A 128 32.39 12.38 -9.05
CA LEU A 128 31.35 11.97 -8.11
C LEU A 128 31.93 11.67 -6.71
N GLU A 129 31.44 12.40 -5.72
CA GLU A 129 31.72 12.26 -4.31
C GLU A 129 30.46 11.79 -3.55
N VAL A 130 30.66 10.92 -2.57
CA VAL A 130 29.61 10.50 -1.62
C VAL A 130 29.62 11.47 -0.44
N ILE A 131 28.52 12.19 -0.22
CA ILE A 131 28.34 13.06 0.94
C ILE A 131 27.93 12.24 2.17
N GLY A 132 27.13 11.19 1.97
CA GLY A 132 26.51 10.37 3.02
C GLY A 132 25.00 10.55 3.06
N ASN A 133 24.27 9.72 3.80
CA ASN A 133 22.80 9.74 3.91
C ASN A 133 22.07 9.69 2.54
N GLY A 134 22.67 9.06 1.53
CA GLY A 134 22.12 9.01 0.17
C GLY A 134 22.32 10.27 -0.67
N TYR A 135 23.17 11.21 -0.23
CA TYR A 135 23.53 12.41 -1.00
C TYR A 135 24.85 12.22 -1.76
N TYR A 136 24.87 12.74 -2.99
CA TYR A 136 25.98 12.64 -3.94
C TYR A 136 26.19 13.98 -4.64
N THR A 137 27.44 14.33 -4.94
CA THR A 137 27.77 15.56 -5.66
C THR A 137 28.95 15.35 -6.61
N ASP A 138 29.00 16.09 -7.71
CA ASP A 138 30.20 16.18 -8.57
C ASP A 138 30.93 17.54 -8.41
N GLY A 139 30.54 18.31 -7.38
CA GLY A 139 30.99 19.67 -7.12
C GLY A 139 30.19 20.76 -7.85
N THR A 140 29.39 20.41 -8.86
CA THR A 140 28.50 21.34 -9.59
C THR A 140 27.03 21.00 -9.36
N ASN A 141 26.68 19.71 -9.43
CA ASN A 141 25.34 19.18 -9.27
C ASN A 141 25.31 18.30 -8.03
N THR A 142 24.21 18.41 -7.27
CA THR A 142 24.00 17.63 -6.05
C THR A 142 22.66 16.93 -6.12
N TYR A 143 22.64 15.66 -5.72
CA TYR A 143 21.48 14.80 -5.77
C TYR A 143 21.33 14.00 -4.49
N PHE A 144 20.07 13.78 -4.10
CA PHE A 144 19.68 12.67 -3.24
C PHE A 144 19.30 11.46 -4.09
N CYS A 145 19.68 10.27 -3.67
CA CYS A 145 19.18 8.99 -4.17
C CYS A 145 18.98 8.02 -2.99
N SER A 146 17.76 7.54 -2.81
CA SER A 146 17.42 6.57 -1.78
C SER A 146 17.98 5.18 -2.11
N GLY A 147 18.50 4.48 -1.10
CA GLY A 147 18.86 3.07 -1.21
C GLY A 147 17.66 2.12 -1.15
N VAL A 148 16.44 2.64 -0.95
CA VAL A 148 15.21 1.86 -0.87
C VAL A 148 14.33 2.18 -2.07
N SER A 149 13.85 1.15 -2.76
CA SER A 149 13.00 1.33 -3.92
C SER A 149 11.54 1.57 -3.54
N GLU A 150 10.89 2.50 -4.22
CA GLU A 150 9.46 2.78 -4.11
C GLU A 150 8.72 2.57 -5.42
N ARG A 151 7.40 2.47 -5.34
CA ARG A 151 6.55 2.44 -6.53
C ARG A 151 6.70 3.74 -7.31
N ASN A 152 6.94 3.64 -8.61
CA ASN A 152 7.07 4.80 -9.48
C ASN A 152 5.71 5.50 -9.66
N LYS A 153 5.51 6.61 -8.95
CA LYS A 153 4.29 7.43 -9.00
C LYS A 153 4.13 8.18 -10.34
N ASN A 154 5.22 8.40 -11.08
CA ASN A 154 5.22 9.10 -12.37
C ASN A 154 4.84 8.20 -13.54
N LEU A 155 4.80 6.87 -13.36
CA LEU A 155 4.37 5.94 -14.40
C LEU A 155 2.85 5.86 -14.45
N SER A 156 2.25 6.56 -15.41
CA SER A 156 0.80 6.51 -15.63
C SER A 156 0.32 5.09 -15.98
N LEU A 157 -0.92 4.75 -15.61
CA LEU A 157 -1.49 3.43 -15.90
C LEU A 157 -1.49 3.08 -17.41
N PRO A 158 -1.85 4.00 -18.34
CA PRO A 158 -1.74 3.73 -19.77
C PRO A 158 -0.29 3.44 -20.20
N MET A 159 0.67 4.19 -19.67
CA MET A 159 2.09 3.99 -19.98
C MET A 159 2.59 2.65 -19.43
N LYS A 160 2.16 2.26 -18.22
CA LYS A 160 2.44 0.95 -17.65
C LYS A 160 1.94 -0.17 -18.57
N VAL A 161 0.70 -0.10 -19.05
CA VAL A 161 0.15 -1.12 -19.97
C VAL A 161 0.92 -1.14 -21.30
N PHE A 162 1.19 0.03 -21.88
CA PHE A 162 1.97 0.14 -23.11
C PHE A 162 3.36 -0.50 -22.98
N GLN A 163 4.10 -0.14 -21.92
CA GLN A 163 5.42 -0.72 -21.65
C GLN A 163 5.33 -2.23 -21.38
N SER A 164 4.29 -2.71 -20.69
CA SER A 164 4.10 -4.14 -20.44
C SER A 164 3.89 -4.94 -21.74
N VAL A 165 3.15 -4.38 -22.70
CA VAL A 165 2.97 -4.98 -24.03
C VAL A 165 4.29 -5.02 -24.78
N ILE A 166 5.03 -3.91 -24.83
CA ILE A 166 6.36 -3.86 -25.47
C ILE A 166 7.31 -4.87 -24.82
N TYR A 167 7.30 -4.99 -23.50
CA TYR A 167 8.12 -5.97 -22.78
C TYR A 167 7.74 -7.41 -23.12
N ALA A 168 6.44 -7.73 -23.20
CA ALA A 168 5.99 -9.08 -23.55
C ALA A 168 6.46 -9.51 -24.95
N PHE A 169 6.51 -8.59 -25.91
CA PHE A 169 6.92 -8.90 -27.29
C PHE A 169 8.43 -8.82 -27.51
N SER A 170 9.11 -7.88 -26.87
CA SER A 170 10.54 -7.64 -27.14
C SER A 170 11.47 -8.22 -26.08
N LYS A 171 10.98 -8.46 -24.86
CA LYS A 171 11.78 -8.72 -23.65
C LYS A 171 12.90 -7.69 -23.38
N THR A 172 12.88 -6.54 -24.06
CA THR A 172 13.99 -5.57 -24.01
C THR A 172 13.76 -4.44 -23.01
N LYS A 173 12.53 -3.90 -22.92
CA LYS A 173 12.22 -2.72 -22.09
C LYS A 173 11.14 -3.03 -21.08
N LYS A 174 11.57 -3.34 -19.85
CA LYS A 174 10.68 -3.61 -18.72
C LYS A 174 10.02 -2.33 -18.23
N PRO A 175 8.73 -2.35 -17.85
CA PRO A 175 8.08 -1.19 -17.26
C PRO A 175 8.78 -0.73 -15.98
N GLN A 176 9.04 0.56 -15.84
CA GLN A 176 9.65 1.11 -14.62
C GLN A 176 8.62 1.29 -13.51
N THR A 177 8.06 0.19 -13.00
CA THR A 177 7.00 0.23 -11.97
C THR A 177 7.51 0.59 -10.59
N TYR A 178 8.79 0.38 -10.33
CA TYR A 178 9.49 0.77 -9.10
C TYR A 178 10.77 1.51 -9.47
N ILE A 179 11.21 2.43 -8.64
CA ILE A 179 12.47 3.18 -8.80
C ILE A 179 13.13 3.33 -7.44
N TYR A 180 14.43 3.59 -7.42
CA TYR A 180 15.06 4.26 -6.28
C TYR A 180 14.70 5.75 -6.38
N PRO A 181 13.92 6.32 -5.45
CA PRO A 181 13.61 7.75 -5.47
C PRO A 181 14.88 8.59 -5.49
N TYR A 182 14.91 9.62 -6.33
CA TYR A 182 16.02 10.54 -6.41
C TYR A 182 15.52 11.95 -6.66
N LYS A 183 16.31 12.95 -6.23
CA LYS A 183 15.96 14.35 -6.34
C LYS A 183 17.21 15.20 -6.54
N LYS A 184 17.21 16.06 -7.56
CA LYS A 184 18.22 17.12 -7.72
C LYS A 184 17.98 18.19 -6.68
N ILE A 185 19.05 18.68 -6.07
CA ILE A 185 19.00 19.71 -5.04
C ILE A 185 19.56 20.98 -5.64
N ASP A 186 18.78 22.06 -5.55
CA ASP A 186 19.19 23.38 -6.00
C ASP A 186 19.93 24.07 -4.85
N THR A 187 21.23 23.84 -4.76
CA THR A 187 22.13 24.46 -3.79
C THR A 187 23.52 24.59 -4.39
N ASP A 188 24.13 25.75 -4.19
CA ASP A 188 25.53 26.03 -4.52
C ASP A 188 26.49 25.69 -3.36
N LYS A 189 25.93 25.32 -2.22
CA LYS A 189 26.67 24.99 -0.99
C LYS A 189 26.93 23.50 -0.87
N ARG A 190 28.07 23.16 -0.28
CA ARG A 190 28.43 21.77 0.02
C ARG A 190 27.57 21.24 1.18
N LEU A 191 26.78 20.21 0.89
CA LEU A 191 25.99 19.52 1.91
C LEU A 191 26.87 18.69 2.86
N LYS A 192 26.38 18.52 4.08
CA LYS A 192 26.90 17.60 5.10
C LYS A 192 25.77 16.68 5.57
N PRO A 193 26.02 15.38 5.75
CA PRO A 193 25.04 14.48 6.32
C PRO A 193 24.81 14.82 7.80
N ILE A 194 23.61 14.53 8.31
CA ILE A 194 23.29 14.65 9.73
C ILE A 194 23.38 13.25 10.35
N SER A 195 24.35 13.04 11.24
CA SER A 195 24.75 11.69 11.70
C SER A 195 23.62 10.88 12.35
N ASP A 196 22.77 11.53 13.15
CA ASP A 196 21.69 10.85 13.89
C ASP A 196 20.40 10.67 13.07
N PHE A 197 20.36 11.23 11.85
CA PHE A 197 19.16 11.28 11.03
C PHE A 197 19.46 10.79 9.61
N LEU A 198 19.11 9.53 9.34
CA LEU A 198 19.21 8.96 8.00
C LEU A 198 18.38 9.77 6.99
N SER A 199 18.87 9.87 5.75
CA SER A 199 18.27 10.68 4.69
C SER A 199 18.26 12.20 4.93
N PHE A 200 18.82 12.68 6.05
CA PHE A 200 18.98 14.11 6.30
C PHE A 200 20.35 14.66 5.88
N ALA A 201 20.36 15.89 5.38
CA ALA A 201 21.56 16.66 5.10
C ALA A 201 21.34 18.15 5.40
N THR A 202 22.42 18.92 5.50
CA THR A 202 22.37 20.38 5.67
C THR A 202 23.46 21.08 4.87
N ASP A 203 23.14 22.27 4.34
CA ASP A 203 24.13 23.22 3.79
C ASP A 203 24.58 24.28 4.82
N GLY A 204 24.15 24.15 6.08
CA GLY A 204 24.34 25.12 7.16
C GLY A 204 23.23 26.17 7.27
N ASN A 205 22.42 26.38 6.24
CA ASN A 205 21.25 27.27 6.26
C ASN A 205 19.95 26.49 6.30
N ASN A 206 19.85 25.46 5.46
CA ASN A 206 18.67 24.64 5.26
C ASN A 206 18.94 23.22 5.74
N ILE A 207 17.87 22.57 6.17
CA ILE A 207 17.85 21.14 6.48
C ILE A 207 17.05 20.44 5.39
N TYR A 208 17.61 19.37 4.86
CA TYR A 208 17.03 18.59 3.78
C TYR A 208 16.70 17.19 4.30
N TYR A 209 15.53 16.67 3.93
CA TYR A 209 15.16 15.26 4.04
C TYR A 209 14.83 14.74 2.65
N GLU A 210 15.54 13.70 2.20
CA GLU A 210 15.40 13.14 0.86
C GLU A 210 15.52 14.20 -0.27
N GLY A 211 16.35 15.21 -0.04
CA GLY A 211 16.55 16.34 -0.96
C GLY A 211 15.42 17.39 -0.95
N GLU A 212 14.45 17.30 -0.05
CA GLU A 212 13.42 18.33 0.18
C GLU A 212 13.75 19.17 1.42
N ILE A 213 13.58 20.49 1.35
CA ILE A 213 13.80 21.39 2.49
C ILE A 213 12.71 21.19 3.55
N LEU A 214 13.10 21.11 4.82
CA LEU A 214 12.20 21.27 5.96
C LEU A 214 12.11 22.75 6.32
N GLU A 215 10.91 23.31 6.19
CA GLU A 215 10.66 24.71 6.54
C GLU A 215 10.61 24.91 8.06
N ASN A 216 11.24 25.99 8.56
CA ASN A 216 11.19 26.44 9.96
C ASN A 216 11.68 25.43 11.01
N VAL A 217 12.54 24.49 10.63
CA VAL A 217 13.01 23.43 11.54
C VAL A 217 14.09 23.92 12.50
N ASP A 218 13.94 23.59 13.78
CA ASP A 218 15.00 23.72 14.78
C ASP A 218 15.74 22.38 14.93
N LEU A 219 16.82 22.22 14.16
CA LEU A 219 17.62 20.99 14.14
C LEU A 219 18.11 20.56 15.54
N ASN A 220 18.40 21.49 16.45
CA ASN A 220 18.95 21.15 17.78
C ASN A 220 17.93 20.43 18.66
N THR A 221 16.64 20.58 18.35
CA THR A 221 15.54 20.00 19.14
C THR A 221 14.73 18.97 18.36
N LEU A 222 15.03 18.79 17.07
CA LEU A 222 14.37 17.82 16.19
C LEU A 222 14.57 16.40 16.72
N LYS A 223 13.48 15.64 16.76
CA LYS A 223 13.45 14.22 17.13
C LYS A 223 12.46 13.47 16.24
N ALA A 224 12.72 12.19 15.98
CA ALA A 224 11.70 11.32 15.43
C ALA A 224 10.62 11.08 16.50
N VAL A 225 9.34 11.16 16.10
CA VAL A 225 8.22 10.77 16.97
C VAL A 225 8.23 9.25 17.17
N ASP A 226 8.52 8.52 16.10
CA ASP A 226 8.72 7.07 16.09
C ASP A 226 9.77 6.71 15.02
N PRO A 227 10.64 5.71 15.26
CA PRO A 227 11.72 5.33 14.35
C PRO A 227 11.27 4.78 12.98
N TYR A 228 10.01 4.39 12.79
CA TYR A 228 9.53 3.69 11.60
C TYR A 228 8.53 4.48 10.73
N HIS A 229 7.99 5.59 11.22
CA HIS A 229 6.85 6.28 10.55
C HIS A 229 7.17 7.65 9.95
N GLU A 230 8.46 8.05 9.94
CA GLU A 230 8.93 9.29 9.28
C GLU A 230 8.22 10.57 9.75
N TYR A 231 7.70 10.56 10.98
CA TYR A 231 7.25 11.76 11.66
C TYR A 231 8.36 12.31 12.54
N PHE A 232 8.55 13.62 12.47
CA PHE A 232 9.55 14.34 13.24
C PHE A 232 8.90 15.51 13.97
N ALA A 233 9.42 15.88 15.13
CA ALA A 233 9.00 17.07 15.83
C ALA A 233 10.21 17.77 16.42
N ASP A 234 10.28 19.09 16.25
CA ASP A 234 11.19 19.94 16.99
C ASP A 234 10.45 20.58 18.18
N LYS A 235 11.05 21.53 18.89
CA LYS A 235 10.40 22.18 20.05
C LYS A 235 9.04 22.82 19.75
N GLU A 236 8.75 23.16 18.50
CA GLU A 236 7.58 23.95 18.10
C GLU A 236 6.77 23.30 16.97
N ASN A 237 7.40 22.64 16.02
CA ASN A 237 6.80 22.20 14.76
C ASN A 237 6.79 20.67 14.64
N VAL A 238 5.84 20.16 13.85
CA VAL A 238 5.68 18.74 13.56
C VAL A 238 5.74 18.53 12.05
N TYR A 239 6.42 17.46 11.63
CA TYR A 239 6.71 17.17 10.23
C TYR A 239 6.32 15.73 9.91
N TYR A 240 5.80 15.51 8.71
CA TYR A 240 5.79 14.20 8.07
C TYR A 240 6.72 14.26 6.86
N LYS A 241 7.80 13.46 6.87
CA LYS A 241 8.93 13.65 5.95
C LYS A 241 9.41 15.10 5.97
N SER A 242 9.46 15.76 4.82
CA SER A 242 9.80 17.18 4.67
C SER A 242 8.62 18.15 4.89
N LYS A 243 7.39 17.64 5.03
CA LYS A 243 6.18 18.49 5.08
C LYS A 243 5.89 18.93 6.49
N LEU A 244 5.88 20.25 6.69
CA LEU A 244 5.38 20.87 7.92
C LEU A 244 3.87 20.59 8.06
N LEU A 245 3.49 19.91 9.14
CA LEU A 245 2.10 19.68 9.47
C LEU A 245 1.47 20.95 10.04
N PRO A 246 0.16 21.17 9.83
CA PRO A 246 -0.51 22.40 10.24
C PRO A 246 -0.81 22.46 11.75
N ILE A 247 0.05 21.88 12.61
CA ILE A 247 -0.08 21.86 14.08
C ILE A 247 1.26 22.22 14.72
N LYS A 248 1.20 22.64 15.99
CA LYS A 248 2.38 22.83 16.82
C LYS A 248 2.66 21.58 17.64
N ASN A 249 3.92 21.34 17.97
CA ASN A 249 4.32 20.23 18.81
C ASN A 249 3.75 20.42 20.23
N SER A 250 2.83 19.55 20.62
CA SER A 250 2.24 19.54 21.97
C SER A 250 3.11 18.87 23.03
N GLY A 251 4.16 18.16 22.60
CA GLY A 251 4.97 17.29 23.45
C GLY A 251 4.31 15.94 23.78
N LYS A 252 3.10 15.67 23.26
CA LYS A 252 2.35 14.41 23.49
C LYS A 252 1.92 13.76 22.17
N LEU A 253 2.89 13.55 21.28
CA LEU A 253 2.70 12.88 20.00
C LEU A 253 3.02 11.39 20.13
N LYS A 254 2.18 10.53 19.55
CA LYS A 254 2.46 9.11 19.43
C LYS A 254 1.91 8.54 18.13
N ILE A 255 2.39 7.36 17.75
CA ILE A 255 1.78 6.57 16.69
C ILE A 255 0.72 5.66 17.30
N VAL A 256 -0.45 5.59 16.66
CA VAL A 256 -1.54 4.68 17.03
C VAL A 256 -1.94 3.85 15.82
N SER A 257 -2.19 2.56 16.04
CA SER A 257 -2.64 1.61 15.02
C SER A 257 -3.38 0.43 15.67
N SER A 258 -4.19 -0.28 14.88
CA SER A 258 -4.64 -1.63 15.25
C SER A 258 -3.72 -2.67 14.60
N GLU A 259 -3.79 -3.96 14.98
CA GLU A 259 -2.85 -5.00 14.55
C GLU A 259 -2.65 -5.09 13.02
N GLN A 260 -3.69 -4.82 12.23
CA GLN A 260 -3.62 -4.73 10.76
C GLN A 260 -4.24 -3.44 10.21
N GLY A 261 -4.33 -2.41 11.06
CA GLY A 261 -4.91 -1.12 10.72
C GLY A 261 -3.93 -0.20 9.98
N ASP A 262 -4.43 0.94 9.56
CA ASP A 262 -3.57 2.05 9.16
C ASP A 262 -2.90 2.66 10.41
N GLU A 263 -1.73 3.27 10.23
CA GLU A 263 -0.95 3.92 11.29
C GLU A 263 -1.16 5.44 11.25
N PHE A 264 -1.37 6.05 12.41
CA PHE A 264 -1.69 7.47 12.54
C PHE A 264 -0.75 8.16 13.51
N LEU A 265 -0.35 9.38 13.18
CA LEU A 265 0.16 10.31 14.19
C LEU A 265 -1.03 10.87 14.97
N TYR A 266 -0.99 10.70 16.29
CA TYR A 266 -2.01 11.18 17.21
C TYR A 266 -1.38 12.15 18.22
N ASP A 267 -1.94 13.35 18.29
CA ASP A 267 -1.62 14.35 19.31
C ASP A 267 -2.57 14.17 20.49
N GLU A 268 -2.10 13.54 21.56
CA GLU A 268 -2.93 13.22 22.73
C GLU A 268 -3.40 14.47 23.49
N ALA A 269 -2.68 15.59 23.37
CA ALA A 269 -3.05 16.81 24.08
C ALA A 269 -4.26 17.49 23.44
N ASN A 270 -4.29 17.53 22.10
CA ASN A 270 -5.31 18.26 21.33
C ASN A 270 -6.33 17.35 20.65
N GLY A 271 -6.09 16.03 20.64
CA GLY A 271 -6.90 15.05 19.93
C GLY A 271 -6.83 15.23 18.41
N TYR A 272 -5.70 15.70 17.86
CA TYR A 272 -5.51 15.78 16.41
C TYR A 272 -5.00 14.46 15.84
N VAL A 273 -5.48 14.12 14.64
CA VAL A 273 -5.20 12.85 13.97
C VAL A 273 -4.66 13.13 12.57
N PHE A 274 -3.54 12.50 12.24
CA PHE A 274 -2.92 12.57 10.92
C PHE A 274 -2.59 11.17 10.40
N ILE A 275 -2.75 10.98 9.10
CA ILE A 275 -2.15 9.88 8.36
C ILE A 275 -1.33 10.47 7.23
N GLU A 276 -0.04 10.19 7.23
CA GLU A 276 0.93 10.93 6.42
C GLU A 276 0.79 12.45 6.68
N ASN A 277 0.57 13.24 5.63
CA ASN A 277 0.26 14.67 5.73
C ASN A 277 -1.25 14.99 5.66
N TYR A 278 -2.12 13.99 5.61
CA TYR A 278 -3.58 14.19 5.64
C TYR A 278 -4.04 14.39 7.08
N SER A 279 -4.71 15.52 7.33
CA SER A 279 -5.31 15.84 8.63
C SER A 279 -6.77 15.44 8.65
N PHE A 280 -7.22 14.85 9.76
CA PHE A 280 -8.64 14.81 10.08
C PHE A 280 -9.16 16.23 10.30
N ASP A 281 -10.47 16.41 10.20
CA ASP A 281 -11.12 17.69 10.45
C ASP A 281 -10.81 18.19 11.87
N ARG A 282 -9.97 19.22 11.96
CA ARG A 282 -9.49 19.74 13.25
C ARG A 282 -10.53 20.60 13.96
N GLU A 283 -11.55 21.10 13.26
CA GLU A 283 -12.66 21.84 13.89
C GLU A 283 -13.52 20.92 14.77
N LYS A 284 -13.45 19.62 14.50
CA LYS A 284 -14.12 18.54 15.23
C LYS A 284 -13.26 17.90 16.31
N ALA A 285 -12.00 18.30 16.44
CA ALA A 285 -11.17 17.86 17.55
C ALA A 285 -11.68 18.46 18.88
N PRO A 286 -11.38 17.85 20.04
CA PRO A 286 -10.51 16.70 20.22
C PRO A 286 -11.19 15.38 19.83
N TYR A 287 -10.47 14.54 19.08
CA TYR A 287 -10.82 13.14 18.90
C TYR A 287 -10.19 12.30 20.01
N LYS A 288 -10.97 11.38 20.59
CA LYS A 288 -10.48 10.26 21.38
C LYS A 288 -10.31 9.06 20.45
N VAL A 289 -9.11 8.51 20.40
CA VAL A 289 -8.85 7.24 19.69
C VAL A 289 -9.31 6.05 20.53
N LEU A 290 -9.92 5.07 19.86
CA LEU A 290 -10.29 3.76 20.40
C LEU A 290 -9.81 2.65 19.46
N GLY A 291 -9.42 1.52 20.05
CA GLY A 291 -8.92 0.33 19.36
C GLY A 291 -7.42 0.31 19.13
N ASN A 292 -6.65 1.16 19.83
CA ASN A 292 -5.20 1.15 19.71
C ASN A 292 -4.65 -0.20 20.22
N GLU A 293 -3.78 -0.83 19.43
CA GLU A 293 -3.29 -2.20 19.64
C GLU A 293 -4.39 -3.28 19.61
N GLY A 294 -5.62 -2.93 19.22
CA GLY A 294 -6.73 -3.86 19.16
C GLY A 294 -6.64 -4.78 17.93
N ASN A 295 -7.34 -5.91 18.04
CA ASN A 295 -7.30 -6.98 17.04
C ASN A 295 -8.66 -7.64 16.76
N HIS A 296 -9.73 -7.05 17.29
CA HIS A 296 -11.13 -7.27 16.86
C HIS A 296 -11.67 -6.12 16.02
N LEU A 297 -10.78 -5.41 15.29
CA LEU A 297 -11.10 -4.29 14.41
C LEU A 297 -10.17 -4.21 13.19
N TYR A 298 -10.69 -3.70 12.07
CA TYR A 298 -9.89 -3.36 10.88
C TYR A 298 -9.58 -1.88 10.75
N ASN A 299 -10.34 -1.01 11.43
CA ASN A 299 -10.19 0.44 11.35
C ASN A 299 -10.21 1.03 12.75
N LEU A 300 -9.17 1.77 13.13
CA LEU A 300 -9.20 2.59 14.35
C LEU A 300 -10.41 3.52 14.33
N VAL A 301 -10.95 3.73 15.52
CA VAL A 301 -12.14 4.54 15.74
C VAL A 301 -11.75 5.82 16.45
N PHE A 302 -12.27 6.95 15.94
CA PHE A 302 -12.01 8.28 16.49
C PHE A 302 -13.33 8.92 16.88
N VAL A 303 -13.48 9.28 18.15
CA VAL A 303 -14.74 9.74 18.73
C VAL A 303 -14.60 11.18 19.17
N ASN A 304 -15.58 12.02 18.87
CA ASN A 304 -15.72 13.34 19.49
C ASN A 304 -17.13 13.49 20.08
N ASN A 305 -17.47 14.68 20.58
CA ASN A 305 -18.81 14.99 21.11
C ASN A 305 -19.95 14.81 20.08
N GLU A 306 -19.69 14.98 18.79
CA GLU A 306 -20.70 14.90 17.72
C GLU A 306 -20.87 13.51 17.13
N GLY A 307 -19.81 12.70 17.08
CA GLY A 307 -19.80 11.53 16.20
C GLY A 307 -18.64 10.58 16.37
N ILE A 308 -18.77 9.48 15.65
CA ILE A 308 -17.78 8.42 15.51
C ILE A 308 -17.24 8.45 14.09
N TYR A 309 -15.92 8.46 13.96
CA TYR A 309 -15.19 8.67 12.72
C TYR A 309 -14.15 7.57 12.51
N TYR A 310 -13.77 7.36 11.25
CA TYR A 310 -12.72 6.43 10.85
C TYR A 310 -12.06 6.89 9.56
N TYR A 311 -10.89 6.34 9.23
CA TYR A 311 -10.26 6.54 7.93
C TYR A 311 -10.62 5.40 6.97
N ASP A 312 -11.16 5.73 5.79
CA ASP A 312 -11.40 4.77 4.72
C ASP A 312 -10.19 4.74 3.79
N ASN A 313 -9.32 3.73 3.93
CA ASN A 313 -8.10 3.62 3.13
C ASN A 313 -8.34 3.37 1.62
N GLN A 314 -9.53 2.92 1.22
CA GLN A 314 -9.89 2.77 -0.19
C GLN A 314 -10.24 4.14 -0.80
N LYS A 315 -10.88 5.01 -0.02
CA LYS A 315 -11.23 6.38 -0.43
C LYS A 315 -10.18 7.42 -0.05
N LYS A 316 -9.22 7.05 0.80
CA LYS A 316 -8.17 7.90 1.37
C LYS A 316 -8.70 9.18 2.04
N LYS A 317 -9.69 9.02 2.91
CA LYS A 317 -10.27 10.15 3.66
C LYS A 317 -10.95 9.71 4.95
N GLN A 318 -11.07 10.65 5.88
CA GLN A 318 -11.92 10.55 7.05
C GLN A 318 -13.40 10.43 6.63
N LEU A 319 -14.14 9.57 7.30
CA LEU A 319 -15.58 9.40 7.17
C LEU A 319 -16.24 9.31 8.56
N ARG A 320 -17.50 9.73 8.63
CA ARG A 320 -18.36 9.57 9.82
C ARG A 320 -19.11 8.25 9.72
N ALA A 321 -19.00 7.44 10.77
CA ALA A 321 -19.72 6.17 10.91
C ALA A 321 -21.12 6.36 11.52
N GLY A 322 -21.27 7.33 12.42
CA GLY A 322 -22.54 7.63 13.09
C GLY A 322 -22.41 8.75 14.12
N ASP A 323 -23.50 8.99 14.84
CA ASP A 323 -23.53 9.90 15.99
C ASP A 323 -22.72 9.32 17.16
N ASN A 324 -22.31 10.16 18.11
CA ASN A 324 -21.66 9.70 19.32
C ASN A 324 -22.68 8.93 20.17
N ILE A 325 -22.39 7.66 20.46
CA ILE A 325 -23.27 6.77 21.24
C ILE A 325 -22.90 6.72 22.73
N PHE A 326 -21.81 7.36 23.13
CA PHE A 326 -21.22 7.26 24.46
C PHE A 326 -21.72 8.35 25.39
N VAL A 327 -21.89 7.99 26.65
CA VAL A 327 -22.27 8.90 27.72
C VAL A 327 -21.03 9.37 28.48
N GLY A 328 -20.64 10.62 28.27
CA GLY A 328 -19.53 11.25 29.00
C GLY A 328 -18.15 10.80 28.52
N ASN A 329 -17.24 10.46 29.45
CA ASN A 329 -15.88 10.07 29.11
C ASN A 329 -15.83 8.62 28.67
N VAL A 330 -14.97 8.29 27.70
CA VAL A 330 -14.75 6.91 27.24
C VAL A 330 -13.33 6.48 27.57
N GLU A 331 -13.21 5.32 28.20
CA GLU A 331 -11.95 4.71 28.63
C GLU A 331 -11.82 3.30 28.08
N GLU A 332 -10.63 2.95 27.60
CA GLU A 332 -10.32 1.59 27.14
C GLU A 332 -10.00 0.71 28.35
N LEU A 333 -10.75 -0.38 28.52
CA LEU A 333 -10.50 -1.44 29.52
C LEU A 333 -9.47 -2.44 29.00
N SER A 334 -9.54 -2.72 27.70
CA SER A 334 -8.58 -3.47 26.91
C SER A 334 -8.59 -2.92 25.48
N PRO A 335 -7.64 -3.33 24.62
CA PRO A 335 -7.60 -2.87 23.22
C PRO A 335 -8.90 -3.10 22.43
N ASN A 336 -9.77 -4.02 22.88
CA ASN A 336 -11.02 -4.37 22.20
C ASN A 336 -12.29 -4.02 22.98
N VAL A 337 -12.16 -3.62 24.26
CA VAL A 337 -13.28 -3.40 25.17
C VAL A 337 -13.10 -2.05 25.85
N PHE A 338 -14.15 -1.23 25.83
CA PHE A 338 -14.13 0.14 26.35
C PHE A 338 -15.43 0.42 27.10
N MET A 339 -15.38 1.40 27.99
CA MET A 339 -16.51 1.80 28.79
C MET A 339 -16.69 3.30 28.75
N ASP A 340 -17.94 3.72 28.84
CA ASP A 340 -18.28 5.11 29.11
C ASP A 340 -18.70 5.29 30.59
N ASN A 341 -19.35 6.40 30.92
CA ASN A 341 -19.78 6.62 32.29
C ASN A 341 -20.86 5.63 32.78
N GLU A 342 -21.57 4.94 31.89
CA GLU A 342 -22.73 4.08 32.19
C GLU A 342 -22.60 2.63 31.69
N ASN A 343 -21.90 2.41 30.58
CA ASN A 343 -22.02 1.23 29.74
C ASN A 343 -20.64 0.67 29.33
N ILE A 344 -20.60 -0.62 29.02
CA ILE A 344 -19.44 -1.31 28.42
C ILE A 344 -19.77 -1.66 26.97
N TYR A 345 -18.77 -1.54 26.11
CA TYR A 345 -18.82 -1.80 24.69
C TYR A 345 -17.59 -2.59 24.25
N TYR A 346 -17.68 -3.20 23.08
CA TYR A 346 -16.57 -3.92 22.49
C TYR A 346 -16.59 -3.85 20.97
N PHE A 347 -15.42 -4.08 20.37
CA PHE A 347 -15.28 -4.23 18.93
C PHE A 347 -15.60 -5.65 18.47
N HIS A 348 -16.22 -5.74 17.30
CA HIS A 348 -16.35 -6.96 16.53
C HIS A 348 -15.96 -6.68 15.08
N ALA A 349 -15.27 -7.63 14.43
CA ALA A 349 -14.84 -7.46 13.06
C ALA A 349 -14.96 -8.74 12.25
N TYR A 350 -15.30 -8.57 10.96
CA TYR A 350 -15.43 -9.69 10.04
C TYR A 350 -15.22 -9.26 8.58
N ASP A 351 -14.73 -10.21 7.80
CA ASP A 351 -14.62 -10.11 6.36
C ASP A 351 -15.93 -10.56 5.67
N VAL A 352 -16.36 -9.81 4.65
CA VAL A 352 -17.41 -10.26 3.72
C VAL A 352 -16.75 -10.69 2.43
N TRP A 353 -16.87 -11.98 2.11
CA TRP A 353 -16.35 -12.56 0.87
C TRP A 353 -17.48 -12.80 -0.13
N LYS A 354 -17.27 -12.42 -1.39
CA LYS A 354 -18.22 -12.69 -2.50
C LYS A 354 -17.66 -13.71 -3.47
N ARG A 355 -18.51 -14.61 -3.96
CA ARG A 355 -18.16 -15.54 -5.04
C ARG A 355 -18.00 -14.76 -6.34
N ARG A 356 -16.96 -15.07 -7.12
CA ARG A 356 -16.79 -14.52 -8.47
C ARG A 356 -17.82 -15.16 -9.41
N LYS A 357 -18.52 -14.34 -10.21
CA LYS A 357 -19.59 -14.82 -11.12
C LYS A 357 -19.13 -15.85 -12.16
N HIS A 358 -17.83 -15.92 -12.48
CA HIS A 358 -17.28 -16.76 -13.55
C HIS A 358 -15.97 -17.48 -13.17
N SER A 359 -15.65 -17.60 -11.88
CA SER A 359 -14.56 -18.45 -11.43
C SER A 359 -14.88 -19.06 -10.07
N GLY A 360 -14.30 -20.22 -9.75
CA GLY A 360 -14.50 -20.89 -8.46
C GLY A 360 -13.94 -20.13 -7.24
N GLY A 361 -13.35 -18.96 -7.43
CA GLY A 361 -12.72 -18.17 -6.37
C GLY A 361 -13.67 -17.23 -5.63
N ARG A 362 -13.31 -16.90 -4.39
CA ARG A 362 -13.91 -15.81 -3.61
C ARG A 362 -13.07 -14.54 -3.77
N VAL A 363 -13.68 -13.39 -3.53
CA VAL A 363 -12.96 -12.11 -3.43
C VAL A 363 -13.47 -11.34 -2.23
N LEU A 364 -12.56 -10.70 -1.51
CA LEU A 364 -12.88 -9.84 -0.39
C LEU A 364 -13.74 -8.68 -0.91
N SER A 365 -14.94 -8.57 -0.40
CA SER A 365 -15.90 -7.51 -0.76
C SER A 365 -15.86 -6.36 0.23
N SER A 366 -15.72 -6.65 1.52
CA SER A 366 -15.53 -5.62 2.55
C SER A 366 -14.86 -6.18 3.79
N ARG A 367 -14.18 -5.30 4.49
CA ARG A 367 -13.80 -5.43 5.90
C ARG A 367 -14.74 -4.58 6.72
N ASN A 368 -15.23 -5.13 7.82
CA ASN A 368 -16.22 -4.45 8.66
C ASN A 368 -15.70 -4.42 10.10
N THR A 369 -15.79 -3.25 10.72
CA THR A 369 -15.58 -3.05 12.16
C THR A 369 -16.90 -2.57 12.74
N GLU A 370 -17.35 -3.17 13.82
CA GLU A 370 -18.62 -2.86 14.47
C GLU A 370 -18.37 -2.58 15.96
N ILE A 371 -19.22 -1.71 16.53
CA ILE A 371 -19.23 -1.44 17.97
C ILE A 371 -20.50 -2.02 18.53
N TYR A 372 -20.35 -2.88 19.54
CA TYR A 372 -21.43 -3.52 20.25
C TYR A 372 -21.53 -2.97 21.66
N TYR A 373 -22.75 -2.72 22.12
CA TYR A 373 -23.07 -2.54 23.52
C TYR A 373 -23.11 -3.92 24.19
N LEU A 374 -22.35 -4.09 25.28
CA LEU A 374 -22.34 -5.32 26.07
C LEU A 374 -23.41 -5.26 27.15
N ASP A 375 -23.25 -4.34 28.10
CA ASP A 375 -24.08 -4.21 29.29
C ASP A 375 -23.76 -2.90 30.03
N LYS A 376 -24.54 -2.57 31.07
CA LYS A 376 -24.18 -1.53 32.04
C LYS A 376 -22.86 -1.88 32.72
N LYS A 377 -22.04 -0.86 32.99
CA LYS A 377 -20.73 -1.01 33.61
C LYS A 377 -20.79 -1.55 35.04
N ASP A 378 -21.88 -1.29 35.74
CA ASP A 378 -22.00 -1.65 37.15
C ASP A 378 -21.92 -3.17 37.36
N GLY A 379 -21.15 -3.56 38.37
CA GLY A 379 -20.95 -4.96 38.76
C GLY A 379 -19.94 -5.74 37.92
N TRP A 380 -19.27 -5.11 36.95
CA TRP A 380 -18.12 -5.72 36.27
C TRP A 380 -16.84 -5.49 37.05
N GLU A 381 -16.12 -6.57 37.33
CA GLU A 381 -14.86 -6.54 38.10
C GLU A 381 -13.76 -7.28 37.33
N LYS A 382 -12.61 -6.64 37.14
CA LYS A 382 -11.43 -7.30 36.57
C LYS A 382 -10.82 -8.23 37.60
N VAL A 383 -10.72 -9.51 37.26
CA VAL A 383 -10.13 -10.53 38.15
C VAL A 383 -8.62 -10.60 37.94
N LYS A 384 -8.17 -10.78 36.68
CA LYS A 384 -6.75 -10.98 36.36
C LYS A 384 -6.43 -10.78 34.89
N ASP A 385 -5.23 -10.27 34.59
CA ASP A 385 -4.65 -10.32 33.25
C ASP A 385 -3.95 -11.66 32.96
N ILE A 386 -4.18 -12.21 31.76
CA ILE A 386 -3.53 -13.44 31.30
C ILE A 386 -2.26 -13.06 30.54
N LYS A 387 -1.10 -13.55 31.02
CA LYS A 387 0.23 -13.21 30.49
C LYS A 387 0.42 -11.70 30.30
N SER A 388 0.20 -10.93 31.36
CA SER A 388 0.32 -9.46 31.35
C SER A 388 -0.57 -8.79 30.31
N GLY A 389 -1.72 -9.41 29.98
CA GLY A 389 -2.72 -8.87 29.06
C GLY A 389 -2.48 -9.25 27.59
N THR A 390 -1.39 -9.95 27.27
CA THR A 390 -1.05 -10.32 25.88
C THR A 390 -2.02 -11.35 25.28
N ILE A 391 -2.60 -12.22 26.11
CA ILE A 391 -3.61 -13.19 25.68
C ILE A 391 -5.01 -12.60 25.86
N GLY A 392 -5.24 -11.98 27.02
CA GLY A 392 -6.54 -11.41 27.37
C GLY A 392 -6.64 -11.17 28.86
N SER A 393 -7.87 -11.05 29.35
CA SER A 393 -8.15 -10.82 30.77
C SER A 393 -9.42 -11.53 31.22
N ILE A 394 -9.47 -11.84 32.51
CA ILE A 394 -10.61 -12.49 33.17
C ILE A 394 -11.39 -11.44 33.94
N TRP A 395 -12.70 -11.44 33.75
CA TRP A 395 -13.65 -10.52 34.36
C TRP A 395 -14.76 -11.31 35.05
N LYS A 396 -15.39 -10.67 36.02
CA LYS A 396 -16.50 -11.24 36.79
C LYS A 396 -17.70 -10.29 36.76
N LYS A 397 -18.89 -10.87 36.67
CA LYS A 397 -20.16 -10.17 36.91
C LYS A 397 -21.15 -11.09 37.62
N GLY A 398 -21.55 -10.70 38.83
CA GLY A 398 -22.32 -11.59 39.71
C GLY A 398 -21.57 -12.91 39.94
N ASP A 399 -22.20 -14.04 39.68
CA ASP A 399 -21.60 -15.38 39.83
C ASP A 399 -20.95 -15.93 38.55
N LYS A 400 -20.86 -15.12 37.50
CA LYS A 400 -20.31 -15.52 36.19
C LYS A 400 -18.94 -14.92 35.94
N TYR A 401 -18.15 -15.63 35.15
CA TYR A 401 -16.82 -15.21 34.71
C TYR A 401 -16.74 -15.13 33.19
N TYR A 402 -15.92 -14.19 32.72
CA TYR A 402 -15.80 -13.84 31.32
C TYR A 402 -14.32 -13.74 30.95
N TYR A 403 -14.00 -14.18 29.73
CA TYR A 403 -12.72 -13.98 29.10
C TYR A 403 -12.84 -12.88 28.05
N PHE A 404 -12.07 -11.81 28.22
CA PHE A 404 -11.94 -10.73 27.25
C PHE A 404 -10.66 -10.96 26.45
N ASP A 405 -10.82 -11.18 25.16
CA ASP A 405 -9.77 -11.61 24.25
C ASP A 405 -8.92 -10.46 23.73
N ASN A 406 -7.60 -10.67 23.71
CA ASN A 406 -6.61 -9.79 23.09
C ASN A 406 -5.77 -10.55 22.05
N LEU A 407 -6.24 -11.67 21.50
CA LEU A 407 -5.58 -12.43 20.42
C LEU A 407 -6.13 -12.09 19.03
N GLY A 408 -7.43 -11.82 18.94
CA GLY A 408 -8.06 -11.25 17.76
C GLY A 408 -8.45 -12.24 16.67
N ILE A 409 -9.15 -11.68 15.68
CA ILE A 409 -9.70 -12.40 14.51
C ILE A 409 -8.63 -13.08 13.66
N PHE A 410 -7.37 -12.65 13.77
CA PHE A 410 -6.24 -13.21 13.03
C PHE A 410 -5.71 -14.51 13.62
N GLN A 411 -6.05 -14.80 14.87
CA GLN A 411 -5.81 -16.08 15.54
C GLN A 411 -7.05 -16.99 15.50
N LEU A 412 -7.99 -16.72 14.59
CA LEU A 412 -9.26 -17.45 14.44
C LEU A 412 -10.19 -17.34 15.65
N ILE A 413 -10.00 -16.31 16.49
CA ILE A 413 -10.89 -15.99 17.61
C ILE A 413 -11.81 -14.88 17.16
N ASP A 414 -13.09 -15.18 16.99
CA ASP A 414 -14.05 -14.34 16.26
C ASP A 414 -14.77 -13.30 17.11
N ASN A 415 -14.74 -13.45 18.44
CA ASN A 415 -15.39 -12.56 19.39
C ASN A 415 -14.40 -12.01 20.39
N ALA A 416 -14.63 -10.78 20.84
CA ALA A 416 -13.81 -10.15 21.87
C ALA A 416 -14.14 -10.67 23.28
N ILE A 417 -15.32 -11.28 23.49
CA ILE A 417 -15.83 -11.64 24.82
C ILE A 417 -16.50 -13.02 24.80
N TYR A 418 -16.10 -13.86 25.75
CA TYR A 418 -16.66 -15.19 25.99
C TYR A 418 -17.03 -15.38 27.46
N GLU A 419 -18.16 -16.04 27.74
CA GLU A 419 -18.50 -16.56 29.07
C GLU A 419 -17.74 -17.87 29.33
N ILE A 420 -17.12 -17.95 30.52
CA ILE A 420 -16.41 -19.15 30.99
C ILE A 420 -17.43 -20.05 31.68
N ARG A 421 -17.66 -21.25 31.14
CA ARG A 421 -18.79 -22.11 31.52
C ARG A 421 -18.57 -22.94 32.76
N ASP A 422 -17.32 -23.25 33.06
CA ASP A 422 -16.98 -24.19 34.11
C ASP A 422 -15.77 -23.73 34.93
N LYS A 423 -15.73 -24.21 36.18
CA LYS A 423 -14.71 -23.82 37.16
C LYS A 423 -13.32 -24.33 36.79
N GLU A 424 -13.23 -25.47 36.12
CA GLU A 424 -11.94 -26.05 35.71
C GLU A 424 -11.27 -25.14 34.67
N THR A 425 -12.02 -24.68 33.66
CA THR A 425 -11.54 -23.73 32.66
C THR A 425 -11.16 -22.39 33.29
N LEU A 426 -11.95 -21.89 34.26
CA LEU A 426 -11.59 -20.69 35.01
C LEU A 426 -10.27 -20.86 35.78
N GLU A 427 -10.13 -21.93 36.56
CA GLU A 427 -8.91 -22.22 37.33
C GLU A 427 -7.69 -22.39 36.42
N TYR A 428 -7.89 -23.00 35.26
CA TYR A 428 -6.85 -23.13 34.24
C TYR A 428 -6.43 -21.75 33.68
N LEU A 429 -7.39 -20.92 33.27
CA LEU A 429 -7.11 -19.58 32.75
C LEU A 429 -6.45 -18.66 33.80
N LEU A 430 -6.82 -18.80 35.07
CA LEU A 430 -6.19 -18.07 36.17
C LEU A 430 -4.73 -18.45 36.37
N ASN A 431 -4.33 -19.67 36.03
CA ASN A 431 -2.96 -20.20 36.15
C ASN A 431 -2.26 -20.35 34.79
N TYR A 432 -2.78 -19.70 33.76
CA TYR A 432 -2.38 -19.91 32.38
C TYR A 432 -0.93 -19.51 32.12
N ASN A 433 -0.14 -20.47 31.61
CA ASN A 433 1.26 -20.27 31.24
C ASN A 433 1.60 -20.72 29.80
N GLU A 434 0.62 -21.24 29.05
CA GLU A 434 0.79 -21.80 27.69
C GLU A 434 0.62 -20.76 26.56
N GLY A 435 0.80 -21.18 25.30
CA GLY A 435 0.64 -20.32 24.12
C GLY A 435 -0.81 -20.25 23.62
N SER A 436 -1.10 -19.25 22.77
CA SER A 436 -2.46 -18.85 22.32
C SER A 436 -3.35 -19.98 21.77
N GLY A 437 -2.79 -21.06 21.21
CA GLY A 437 -3.55 -22.16 20.62
C GLY A 437 -4.58 -22.80 21.57
N LYS A 438 -4.33 -22.77 22.88
CA LYS A 438 -5.25 -23.35 23.86
C LYS A 438 -6.59 -22.61 23.98
N ILE A 439 -6.62 -21.31 23.69
CA ILE A 439 -7.86 -20.52 23.75
C ILE A 439 -8.84 -20.99 22.67
N GLY A 440 -8.34 -21.24 21.44
CA GLY A 440 -9.15 -21.80 20.35
C GLY A 440 -9.78 -23.15 20.72
N GLU A 441 -9.03 -24.04 21.36
CA GLU A 441 -9.56 -25.33 21.83
C GLU A 441 -10.69 -25.16 22.86
N PHE A 442 -10.61 -24.19 23.76
CA PHE A 442 -11.69 -23.94 24.71
C PHE A 442 -12.95 -23.40 24.06
N ILE A 443 -12.81 -22.63 22.97
CA ILE A 443 -13.94 -22.15 22.17
C ILE A 443 -14.57 -23.33 21.41
N GLU A 444 -13.76 -24.15 20.73
CA GLU A 444 -14.22 -25.31 19.97
C GLU A 444 -14.95 -26.35 20.85
N ASN A 445 -14.49 -26.53 22.09
CA ASN A 445 -15.10 -27.44 23.05
C ASN A 445 -16.22 -26.80 23.89
N GLU A 446 -16.73 -25.62 23.50
CA GLU A 446 -17.83 -24.91 24.16
C GLU A 446 -17.59 -24.56 25.65
N LYS A 447 -16.31 -24.55 26.07
CA LYS A 447 -15.88 -24.10 27.42
C LYS A 447 -15.85 -22.57 27.52
N LEU A 448 -15.59 -21.91 26.40
CA LEU A 448 -15.73 -20.47 26.19
C LEU A 448 -16.87 -20.21 25.21
N ILE A 449 -18.01 -19.71 25.69
CA ILE A 449 -19.19 -19.43 24.86
C ILE A 449 -19.23 -17.95 24.51
N LYS A 450 -19.30 -17.63 23.22
CA LYS A 450 -19.41 -16.24 22.76
C LYS A 450 -20.63 -15.54 23.36
N ILE A 451 -20.45 -14.28 23.72
CA ILE A 451 -21.56 -13.40 24.15
C ILE A 451 -21.90 -12.45 23.00
N GLU A 452 -23.18 -12.32 22.69
CA GLU A 452 -23.68 -11.38 21.69
C GLU A 452 -24.33 -10.18 22.38
N GLY A 453 -23.70 -9.02 22.24
CA GLY A 453 -24.25 -7.73 22.63
C GLY A 453 -25.19 -7.16 21.56
N GLU A 454 -25.57 -5.89 21.74
CA GLU A 454 -26.39 -5.15 20.78
C GLU A 454 -25.51 -4.28 19.86
N LYS A 455 -25.56 -4.50 18.55
CA LYS A 455 -24.82 -3.66 17.60
C LYS A 455 -25.31 -2.22 17.63
N LYS A 456 -24.39 -1.26 17.78
CA LYS A 456 -24.67 0.18 17.78
C LYS A 456 -24.12 0.90 16.54
N ILE A 457 -22.92 0.53 16.08
CA ILE A 457 -22.25 1.17 14.94
C ILE A 457 -21.69 0.12 13.98
N GLU A 458 -21.71 0.43 12.68
CA GLU A 458 -21.06 -0.36 11.64
C GLU A 458 -20.19 0.52 10.75
N ILE A 459 -18.91 0.17 10.65
CA ILE A 459 -17.93 0.73 9.73
C ILE A 459 -17.67 -0.31 8.63
N ARG A 460 -18.01 0.03 7.38
CA ARG A 460 -17.85 -0.88 6.24
C ARG A 460 -16.91 -0.30 5.18
N VAL A 461 -15.72 -0.89 5.05
CA VAL A 461 -14.75 -0.54 4.00
C VAL A 461 -14.89 -1.52 2.84
N LYS A 462 -15.39 -1.04 1.70
CA LYS A 462 -15.63 -1.87 0.50
C LYS A 462 -14.38 -1.95 -0.37
N TYR A 463 -13.97 -3.16 -0.71
CA TYR A 463 -12.93 -3.40 -1.70
C TYR A 463 -13.56 -3.57 -3.08
N THR A 464 -13.21 -2.68 -4.01
CA THR A 464 -13.58 -2.86 -5.40
C THR A 464 -12.63 -3.87 -6.04
N THR A 465 -13.18 -4.94 -6.60
CA THR A 465 -12.46 -5.70 -7.62
C THR A 465 -12.13 -4.75 -8.75
N PHE A 466 -10.84 -4.54 -9.02
CA PHE A 466 -10.37 -3.72 -10.12
C PHE A 466 -10.91 -4.27 -11.45
N PHE A 467 -12.02 -3.71 -11.91
CA PHE A 467 -12.47 -3.84 -13.29
C PHE A 467 -11.82 -2.69 -14.05
N LEU A 468 -11.03 -3.00 -15.07
CA LEU A 468 -10.52 -2.00 -15.99
C LEU A 468 -11.74 -1.24 -16.55
N PRO A 469 -11.94 0.05 -16.21
CA PRO A 469 -13.13 0.76 -16.66
C PRO A 469 -13.19 0.73 -18.19
N PHE A 470 -14.37 0.46 -18.75
CA PHE A 470 -14.62 0.41 -20.21
C PHE A 470 -14.11 1.66 -20.97
N LYS A 471 -13.85 2.79 -20.28
CA LYS A 471 -13.19 3.96 -20.87
C LYS A 471 -11.71 3.74 -21.20
N ILE A 472 -10.99 2.92 -20.42
CA ILE A 472 -9.59 2.55 -20.68
C ILE A 472 -9.49 1.55 -21.83
N SER A 473 -10.48 0.66 -22.01
CA SER A 473 -10.49 -0.24 -23.19
C SER A 473 -10.68 0.53 -24.50
N GLY A 474 -11.46 1.61 -24.51
CA GLY A 474 -11.56 2.53 -25.64
C GLY A 474 -10.24 3.24 -25.95
N LEU A 475 -9.54 3.74 -24.92
CA LEU A 475 -8.22 4.38 -25.07
C LEU A 475 -7.15 3.37 -25.55
N LEU A 476 -7.16 2.15 -25.02
CA LEU A 476 -6.28 1.06 -25.45
C LEU A 476 -6.54 0.67 -26.90
N ALA A 477 -7.81 0.57 -27.32
CA ALA A 477 -8.16 0.29 -28.71
C ALA A 477 -7.70 1.41 -29.66
N PHE A 478 -7.81 2.67 -29.23
CA PHE A 478 -7.31 3.82 -30.00
C PHE A 478 -5.79 3.82 -30.15
N ILE A 479 -5.05 3.59 -29.05
CA ILE A 479 -3.58 3.49 -29.07
C ILE A 479 -3.13 2.30 -29.94
N LEU A 480 -3.82 1.16 -29.82
CA LEU A 480 -3.51 -0.03 -30.63
C LEU A 480 -3.75 0.23 -32.12
N GLY A 481 -4.78 1.00 -32.48
CA GLY A 481 -5.04 1.43 -33.86
C GLY A 481 -3.89 2.27 -34.44
N ILE A 482 -3.34 3.21 -33.66
CA ILE A 482 -2.19 4.02 -34.07
C ILE A 482 -0.93 3.16 -34.25
N VAL A 483 -0.69 2.21 -33.35
CA VAL A 483 0.46 1.28 -33.43
C VAL A 483 0.36 0.40 -34.67
N ILE A 484 -0.81 -0.21 -34.92
CA ILE A 484 -1.04 -1.05 -36.12
C ILE A 484 -0.83 -0.22 -37.40
N ALA A 485 -1.30 1.03 -37.45
CA ALA A 485 -1.10 1.90 -38.60
C ALA A 485 0.39 2.19 -38.86
N LYS A 486 1.17 2.54 -37.81
CA LYS A 486 2.61 2.80 -37.95
C LYS A 486 3.41 1.55 -38.34
N VAL A 487 3.10 0.41 -37.73
CA VAL A 487 3.76 -0.87 -38.06
C VAL A 487 3.43 -1.27 -39.51
N SER A 488 2.18 -1.12 -39.93
CA SER A 488 1.76 -1.42 -41.31
C SER A 488 2.46 -0.51 -42.33
N HIS A 489 2.64 0.78 -42.00
CA HIS A 489 3.40 1.72 -42.82
C HIS A 489 4.87 1.28 -42.97
N TYR A 490 5.53 0.97 -41.86
CA TYR A 490 6.92 0.51 -41.84
C TYR A 490 7.13 -0.77 -42.67
N TYR A 491 6.23 -1.75 -42.58
CA TYR A 491 6.32 -2.96 -43.40
C TYR A 491 6.01 -2.71 -44.89
N ARG A 492 5.14 -1.74 -45.21
CA ARG A 492 4.91 -1.31 -46.60
C ARG A 492 6.14 -0.68 -47.21
N GLU A 493 6.82 0.22 -46.50
CA GLU A 493 8.08 0.83 -46.95
C GLU A 493 9.17 -0.22 -47.17
N LYS A 494 9.35 -1.16 -46.22
CA LYS A 494 10.33 -2.24 -46.37
C LYS A 494 10.03 -3.21 -47.51
N LYS A 495 8.75 -3.44 -47.82
CA LYS A 495 8.35 -4.31 -48.94
C LYS A 495 8.55 -3.62 -50.30
N ASN A 496 8.40 -2.30 -50.35
CA ASN A 496 8.67 -1.50 -51.54
C ASN A 496 10.18 -1.32 -51.77
N ALA A 497 10.99 -1.25 -50.71
CA ALA A 497 12.46 -1.19 -50.80
C ALA A 497 13.13 -2.51 -51.25
N LYS A 498 12.40 -3.64 -51.27
CA LYS A 498 12.87 -4.92 -51.82
C LYS A 498 12.42 -5.19 -53.27
N LYS A 499 11.75 -4.23 -53.89
CA LYS A 499 11.25 -4.32 -55.28
C LYS A 499 12.00 -3.41 -56.27
N ILE A 500 13.13 -2.87 -55.84
CA ILE A 500 14.19 -2.29 -56.69
C ILE A 500 15.35 -3.28 -56.59
#